data_AF-A0A4R4YZ54-F1
#
_entry.id   AF-A0A4R4YZ54-F1
#
_cell.length_a   1.000
_cell.length_b   1.000
_cell.length_c   1.000
_cell.angle_alpha   90.00
_cell.angle_beta   90.00
_cell.angle_gamma   90.00
#
_symmetry.space_group_name_H-M   'P 1'
#
loop_
_entity.id
_entity.type
_entity.pdbx_description
1 polymer ?
#
loop_
_entity_poly.entity_id
_entity_poly.type
_entity_poly.pdbx_seq_one_letter_code
_entity_poly.pdbx_strand_id
1 'polypeptide(L)'
;MLGDELDALDDALGFLPFSNGVHDDLGEQPRRSSFRRFVREGKLPAGYATEDGVALHYVGTRLHDVVSVLPDRNAWFVEAGEETALPARPWVP
;
A
#
# COMPACT_ATOMS: atom_id res chain seq x y z
N MET A 1 21.73 -0.99 15.53
CA MET A 1 20.51 -0.94 16.38
C MET A 1 19.37 -0.64 15.44
N LEU A 2 18.41 -1.55 15.29
CA LEU A 2 17.16 -1.23 14.59
C LEU A 2 16.36 -0.32 15.53
N GLY A 3 16.05 0.90 15.10
CA GLY A 3 15.14 1.77 15.84
C GLY A 3 13.70 1.26 15.70
N ASP A 4 12.85 1.58 16.68
CA ASP A 4 11.40 1.35 16.59
C ASP A 4 10.73 2.26 15.54
N GLU A 5 11.49 3.22 15.01
CA GLU A 5 11.05 4.16 13.99
C GLU A 5 11.18 3.54 12.59
N LEU A 6 10.16 3.73 11.77
CA LEU A 6 10.15 3.26 10.39
C LEU A 6 10.84 4.31 9.50
N ASP A 7 11.74 3.86 8.65
CA ASP A 7 12.32 4.66 7.57
C ASP A 7 11.64 4.36 6.23
N ALA A 8 11.67 5.35 5.34
CA ALA A 8 11.27 5.17 3.94
C ALA A 8 12.40 4.46 3.18
N LEU A 9 12.04 3.43 2.41
CA LEU A 9 12.94 2.81 1.44
C LEU A 9 12.62 3.38 0.06
N ASP A 10 13.44 4.32 -0.41
CA ASP A 10 13.24 5.09 -1.66
C ASP A 10 14.07 4.58 -2.85
N ASP A 11 14.91 3.57 -2.64
CA ASP A 11 15.81 2.94 -3.62
C ASP A 11 15.48 1.46 -3.89
N ALA A 12 14.20 1.10 -3.82
CA ALA A 12 13.73 -0.24 -4.15
C ALA A 12 14.00 -0.62 -5.63
N LEU A 13 13.73 -1.88 -5.99
CA LEU A 13 14.02 -2.43 -7.33
C LEU A 13 13.38 -1.67 -8.52
N GLY A 14 12.38 -0.84 -8.28
CA GLY A 14 11.79 0.03 -9.32
C GLY A 14 10.96 -0.69 -10.39
N PHE A 15 10.41 -1.88 -10.10
CA PHE A 15 9.54 -2.59 -11.06
C PHE A 15 8.21 -1.87 -11.33
N LEU A 16 7.71 -1.11 -10.35
CA LEU A 16 6.49 -0.32 -10.46
C LEU A 16 6.81 1.14 -10.10
N PRO A 17 6.14 2.13 -10.73
CA PRO A 17 6.35 3.55 -10.48
C PRO A 17 5.61 4.05 -9.23
N PHE A 18 5.33 3.16 -8.27
CA PHE A 18 4.48 3.41 -7.11
C PHE A 18 5.16 2.94 -5.84
N SER A 19 4.88 3.63 -4.74
CA SER A 19 5.25 3.13 -3.40
C SER A 19 4.31 2.03 -2.93
N ASN A 20 4.72 1.27 -1.92
CA ASN A 20 3.93 0.17 -1.39
C ASN A 20 3.90 0.16 0.15
N GLY A 21 2.71 0.21 0.72
CA GLY A 21 2.42 -0.05 2.13
C GLY A 21 1.72 -1.40 2.31
N VAL A 22 1.93 -2.06 3.46
CA VAL A 22 1.33 -3.37 3.77
C VAL A 22 0.73 -3.36 5.17
N HIS A 23 -0.17 -4.32 5.42
CA HIS A 23 -0.87 -4.47 6.70
C HIS A 23 -1.65 -3.20 7.08
N ASP A 24 -2.30 -2.57 6.10
CA ASP A 24 -2.91 -1.24 6.24
C ASP A 24 -4.12 -1.22 7.20
N ASP A 25 -4.68 -2.39 7.54
CA ASP A 25 -5.75 -2.59 8.52
C ASP A 25 -5.26 -2.57 9.98
N LEU A 26 -3.95 -2.68 10.21
CA LEU A 26 -3.36 -2.66 11.55
C LEU A 26 -3.18 -1.21 12.04
N GLY A 27 -4.28 -0.56 12.42
CA GLY A 27 -4.32 0.85 12.83
C GLY A 27 -3.45 1.21 14.04
N GLU A 28 -3.16 0.24 14.91
CA GLU A 28 -2.28 0.42 16.08
C GLU A 28 -0.78 0.38 15.73
N GLN A 29 -0.43 0.01 14.48
CA GLN A 29 0.95 -0.03 14.04
C GLN A 29 1.34 1.25 13.29
N PRO A 30 2.59 1.71 13.43
CA PRO A 30 3.03 2.95 12.81
C PRO A 30 3.10 2.87 11.26
N ARG A 31 2.97 1.69 10.66
CA ARG A 31 3.06 1.48 9.19
C ARG A 31 2.02 2.30 8.42
N ARG A 32 0.75 2.22 8.83
CA ARG A 32 -0.37 2.92 8.17
C ARG A 32 -0.13 4.44 8.13
N SER A 33 0.22 5.01 9.28
CA SER A 33 0.41 6.46 9.44
C SER A 33 1.73 6.94 8.82
N SER A 34 2.82 6.18 8.98
CA SER A 34 4.13 6.50 8.38
C SER A 34 4.09 6.49 6.86
N PHE A 35 3.41 5.53 6.24
CA PHE A 35 3.29 5.48 4.78
C PHE A 35 2.62 6.74 4.23
N ARG A 36 1.45 7.11 4.76
CA ARG A 36 0.73 8.35 4.39
C ARG A 36 1.56 9.59 4.65
N ARG A 37 2.29 9.63 5.77
CA ARG A 37 3.20 10.72 6.10
C ARG A 37 4.31 10.86 5.06
N PHE A 38 4.98 9.77 4.68
CA PHE A 38 6.06 9.79 3.71
C PHE A 38 5.62 10.18 2.31
N VAL A 39 4.44 9.72 1.88
CA VAL A 39 3.83 10.17 0.61
C VAL A 39 3.52 11.66 0.67
N ARG A 40 2.90 12.14 1.75
CA ARG A 40 2.61 13.57 1.94
C ARG A 40 3.86 14.45 2.02
N GLU A 41 4.93 13.96 2.64
CA GLU A 41 6.23 14.65 2.74
C GLU A 41 7.05 14.59 1.43
N GLY A 42 6.60 13.81 0.43
CA GLY A 42 7.31 13.63 -0.84
C GLY A 42 8.56 12.75 -0.75
N LYS A 43 8.75 12.03 0.37
CA LYS A 43 9.84 11.05 0.55
C LYS A 43 9.60 9.77 -0.25
N LEU A 44 8.33 9.45 -0.47
CA LEU A 44 7.88 8.34 -1.28
C LEU A 44 6.90 8.86 -2.35
N PRO A 45 6.92 8.35 -3.59
CA PRO A 45 5.88 8.68 -4.56
C PRO A 45 4.51 8.19 -4.09
N ALA A 46 3.43 8.67 -4.72
CA ALA A 46 2.10 8.10 -4.54
C ALA A 46 2.13 6.58 -4.76
N GLY A 47 1.27 5.86 -4.04
CA GLY A 47 1.37 4.41 -4.01
C GLY A 47 0.18 3.70 -3.42
N TYR A 48 0.30 2.38 -3.35
CA TYR A 48 -0.77 1.52 -2.88
C TYR A 48 -0.46 0.98 -1.49
N ALA A 49 -1.48 0.91 -0.63
CA ALA A 49 -1.41 0.20 0.64
C ALA A 49 -2.40 -0.96 0.63
N THR A 50 -1.99 -2.14 1.07
CA THR A 50 -2.84 -3.33 1.11
C THR A 50 -3.14 -3.75 2.55
N GLU A 51 -4.40 -4.07 2.83
CA GLU A 51 -4.78 -4.78 4.06
C GLU A 51 -4.38 -6.26 3.98
N ASP A 52 -4.44 -6.94 5.12
CA ASP A 52 -4.14 -8.37 5.19
C ASP A 52 -4.99 -9.20 4.24
N GLY A 53 -4.34 -10.09 3.48
CA GLY A 53 -5.00 -10.96 2.51
C GLY A 53 -5.35 -10.29 1.18
N VAL A 54 -5.03 -9.01 0.99
CA VAL A 54 -5.25 -8.28 -0.27
C VAL A 54 -3.99 -8.32 -1.15
N ALA A 55 -4.20 -8.56 -2.45
CA ALA A 55 -3.17 -8.52 -3.46
C ALA A 55 -3.53 -7.55 -4.59
N LEU A 56 -2.50 -6.89 -5.14
CA LEU A 56 -2.57 -6.03 -6.31
C LEU A 56 -2.08 -6.81 -7.53
N HIS A 57 -2.95 -6.98 -8.53
CA HIS A 57 -2.57 -7.64 -9.78
C HIS A 57 -2.23 -6.59 -10.82
N TYR A 58 -0.96 -6.55 -11.23
CA TYR A 58 -0.48 -5.68 -12.31
C TYR A 58 -0.31 -6.47 -13.60
N VAL A 59 -0.66 -5.84 -14.73
CA VAL A 59 -0.27 -6.28 -16.07
C VAL A 59 0.67 -5.24 -16.64
N GLY A 60 1.97 -5.56 -16.67
CA GLY A 60 3.02 -4.56 -16.82
C GLY A 60 3.06 -3.66 -15.57
N THR A 61 3.00 -2.34 -15.76
CA THR A 61 2.92 -1.36 -14.66
C THR A 61 1.50 -0.88 -14.37
N ARG A 62 0.51 -1.37 -15.11
CA ARG A 62 -0.89 -0.96 -14.95
C ARG A 62 -1.57 -1.85 -13.92
N LEU A 63 -2.16 -1.25 -12.89
CA LEU A 63 -3.03 -1.97 -11.96
C LEU A 63 -4.22 -2.52 -12.76
N HIS A 64 -4.32 -3.84 -12.81
CA HIS A 64 -5.38 -4.55 -13.52
C HIS A 64 -6.53 -4.91 -12.58
N ASP A 65 -6.22 -5.34 -11.36
CA ASP A 65 -7.20 -5.85 -10.42
C ASP A 65 -6.73 -5.77 -8.96
N VAL A 66 -7.66 -5.80 -8.02
CA VAL A 66 -7.42 -5.89 -6.58
C VAL A 66 -8.22 -7.08 -6.07
N VAL A 67 -7.53 -8.07 -5.50
CA VAL A 67 -8.14 -9.33 -5.06
C VAL A 67 -7.89 -9.58 -3.59
N SER A 68 -8.81 -10.26 -2.92
CA SER A 68 -8.67 -10.63 -1.52
C SER A 68 -9.07 -12.06 -1.26
N VAL A 69 -8.35 -12.72 -0.36
CA VAL A 69 -8.73 -14.04 0.19
C VAL A 69 -9.61 -13.92 1.43
N LEU A 70 -9.77 -12.71 1.97
CA LEU A 70 -10.61 -12.39 3.14
C LEU A 70 -11.78 -11.48 2.73
N PRO A 71 -12.97 -11.61 3.34
CA PRO A 71 -14.07 -10.69 3.13
C PRO A 71 -13.74 -9.30 3.70
N ASP A 72 -14.36 -8.25 3.14
CA ASP A 72 -14.30 -6.88 3.65
C ASP A 72 -12.87 -6.35 3.88
N ARG A 73 -11.98 -6.67 2.93
CA ARG A 73 -10.61 -6.16 2.89
C ARG A 73 -10.34 -5.40 1.60
N ASN A 74 -9.56 -4.35 1.69
CA ASN A 74 -9.35 -3.40 0.60
C ASN A 74 -7.87 -3.07 0.39
N ALA A 75 -7.58 -2.55 -0.79
CA ALA A 75 -6.37 -1.74 -0.99
C ALA A 75 -6.73 -0.27 -0.94
N TRP A 76 -5.73 0.59 -0.83
CA TRP A 76 -5.85 2.03 -0.80
C TRP A 76 -4.86 2.63 -1.77
N PHE A 77 -5.30 3.56 -2.61
CA PHE A 77 -4.38 4.43 -3.33
C PHE A 77 -4.15 5.68 -2.49
N VAL A 78 -2.90 5.95 -2.14
CA VAL A 78 -2.49 7.04 -1.25
C VAL A 78 -1.72 8.07 -2.04
N GLU A 79 -2.19 9.30 -1.98
CA GLU A 79 -1.61 10.49 -2.60
C GLU A 79 -1.37 11.57 -1.54
N ALA A 80 -0.77 12.69 -1.93
CA ALA A 80 -0.40 13.75 -1.00
C ALA A 80 -1.64 14.40 -0.36
N GLY A 81 -2.03 13.90 0.82
CA GLY A 81 -3.17 14.41 1.58
C GLY A 81 -4.52 13.78 1.25
N GLU A 82 -4.57 12.86 0.29
CA GLU A 82 -5.78 12.17 -0.14
C GLU A 82 -5.56 10.65 -0.21
N GLU A 83 -6.62 9.89 0.01
CA GLU A 83 -6.61 8.45 -0.21
C GLU A 83 -7.93 7.97 -0.80
N THR A 84 -7.85 6.99 -1.69
CA THR A 84 -9.00 6.37 -2.34
C THR A 84 -9.02 4.89 -2.01
N ALA A 85 -10.11 4.41 -1.43
CA ALA A 85 -10.33 2.98 -1.23
C ALA A 85 -10.48 2.27 -2.57
N LEU A 86 -9.79 1.14 -2.72
CA LEU A 86 -9.88 0.23 -3.85
C LEU A 86 -10.47 -1.09 -3.36
N PRO A 87 -11.79 -1.31 -3.57
CA PRO A 87 -12.44 -2.52 -3.13
C PRO A 87 -11.79 -3.75 -3.73
N ALA A 88 -11.41 -4.70 -2.88
CA ALA A 88 -10.90 -5.97 -3.36
C ALA A 88 -12.06 -6.91 -3.68
N ARG A 89 -12.02 -7.54 -4.85
CA ARG A 89 -12.95 -8.64 -5.14
C ARG A 89 -12.48 -9.92 -4.45
N PRO A 90 -13.37 -10.84 -4.08
CA PRO A 90 -12.98 -12.17 -3.64
C PRO A 90 -12.13 -12.88 -4.71
N TRP A 91 -11.03 -13.49 -4.27
CA TRP A 91 -10.29 -14.43 -5.09
C TRP A 91 -10.98 -15.80 -5.05
N VAL A 92 -11.34 -16.31 -6.23
CA VAL A 92 -11.88 -17.66 -6.42
C VAL A 92 -10.91 -18.39 -7.36
N PRO A 93 -10.28 -19.49 -6.94
CA PRO A 93 -9.38 -20.29 -7.77
C PRO A 93 -10.04 -20.89 -9.02
#